data_AF-A0A5C8F8V6-F1
#
_entry.id   AF-A0A5C8F8V6-F1
#
_cell.length_a   1.000
_cell.length_b   1.000
_cell.length_c   1.000
_cell.angle_alpha   90.00
_cell.angle_beta   90.00
_cell.angle_gamma   90.00
#
_symmetry.space_group_name_H-M   'P 1'
#
loop_
_entity.id
_entity.type
_entity.pdbx_description
1 polymer ?
#
loop_
_entity_poly.entity_id
_entity_poly.type
_entity_poly.pdbx_seq_one_letter_code
_entity_poly.pdbx_strand_id
1 'polypeptide(L)'
;MLNNEDKEKIIKYIDKINYEILDRFHRNINVRIPKKQVIDDIIKTTVNKFTPESKIIITKVYNLMADRTLAEPMFQNANNGAAFYKMDVERELKEKFNFEIPSKIEYEESERKINEWIKAGIITIIGGVISISLKKASPIIVAVVIAGIMTVINKNKENNKKEDLTALVKEYLESVKQSLLSWVDSIAEYYDERVNELKKELENKNK
;
A
#
# COMPACT_ATOMS: atom_id res chain seq x y z
N MET A 1 18.12 -0.47 -2.03
CA MET A 1 17.58 0.27 -0.87
C MET A 1 16.96 1.58 -1.30
N LEU A 2 15.70 1.78 -0.92
CA LEU A 2 14.98 3.06 -1.06
C LEU A 2 15.54 4.05 -0.03
N ASN A 3 15.94 5.25 -0.48
CA ASN A 3 16.47 6.27 0.44
C ASN A 3 15.36 7.19 1.00
N ASN A 4 15.71 7.99 2.01
CA ASN A 4 14.77 8.88 2.68
C ASN A 4 14.18 9.94 1.74
N GLU A 5 14.99 10.52 0.85
CA GLU A 5 14.52 11.54 -0.11
C GLU A 5 13.43 11.00 -1.05
N ASP A 6 13.58 9.76 -1.51
CA ASP A 6 12.57 9.12 -2.34
C ASP A 6 11.33 8.73 -1.57
N LYS A 7 11.50 8.28 -0.32
CA LYS A 7 10.37 8.05 0.59
C LYS A 7 9.59 9.34 0.82
N GLU A 8 10.25 10.49 0.97
CA GLU A 8 9.59 11.79 1.06
C GLU A 8 8.80 12.15 -0.20
N LYS A 9 9.30 11.83 -1.40
CA LYS A 9 8.54 12.04 -2.65
C LYS A 9 7.27 11.20 -2.70
N ILE A 10 7.29 10.01 -2.10
CA ILE A 10 6.11 9.13 -2.00
C ILE A 10 5.14 9.65 -0.93
N ILE A 11 5.65 10.09 0.23
CA ILE A 11 4.85 10.71 1.28
C ILE A 11 4.09 11.93 0.73
N LYS A 12 4.78 12.85 0.06
CA LYS A 12 4.18 14.04 -0.57
C LYS A 12 3.10 13.68 -1.59
N TYR A 13 3.29 12.57 -2.31
CA TYR A 13 2.31 12.06 -3.28
C TYR A 13 1.03 11.58 -2.60
N ILE A 14 1.15 10.76 -1.55
CA ILE A 14 0.03 10.25 -0.76
C ILE A 14 -0.70 11.40 -0.07
N ASP A 15 0.04 12.35 0.51
CA ASP A 15 -0.52 13.52 1.19
C ASP A 15 -1.36 14.39 0.24
N LYS A 16 -0.92 14.56 -1.01
CA LYS A 16 -1.71 15.26 -2.03
C LYS A 16 -3.06 14.57 -2.27
N ILE A 17 -3.06 13.24 -2.43
CA ILE A 17 -4.30 12.47 -2.66
C ILE A 17 -5.22 12.56 -1.44
N ASN A 18 -4.68 12.42 -0.22
CA ASN A 18 -5.42 12.56 1.02
C ASN A 18 -6.06 13.95 1.15
N TYR A 19 -5.32 15.00 0.81
CA TYR A 19 -5.83 16.37 0.80
C TYR A 19 -7.01 16.53 -0.15
N GLU A 20 -6.91 16.01 -1.39
CA GLU A 20 -8.01 16.06 -2.37
C GLU A 20 -9.27 15.34 -1.87
N ILE A 21 -9.10 14.21 -1.19
CA ILE A 21 -10.20 13.45 -0.60
C ILE A 21 -10.85 14.23 0.55
N LEU A 22 -10.04 14.78 1.45
CA LEU A 22 -10.52 15.56 2.61
C LEU A 22 -11.21 16.86 2.19
N ASP A 23 -10.67 17.55 1.20
CA ASP A 23 -11.25 18.77 0.62
C ASP A 23 -12.61 18.48 -0.05
N ARG A 24 -12.73 17.36 -0.80
CA ARG A 24 -14.02 16.88 -1.31
C ARG A 24 -15.01 16.60 -0.17
N PHE A 25 -14.56 15.96 0.90
CA PHE A 25 -15.40 15.69 2.07
C PHE A 25 -15.93 16.97 2.71
N HIS A 26 -15.07 17.96 2.99
CA HIS A 26 -15.48 19.22 3.61
C HIS A 26 -16.48 20.01 2.75
N ARG A 27 -16.36 19.96 1.41
CA ARG A 27 -17.36 20.58 0.52
C ARG A 27 -18.74 19.91 0.60
N ASN A 28 -18.79 18.61 0.89
CA ASN A 28 -20.01 17.81 0.81
C ASN A 28 -20.71 17.58 2.16
N ILE A 29 -20.04 17.85 3.29
CA ILE A 29 -20.59 17.58 4.63
C ILE A 29 -21.73 18.52 5.06
N ASN A 30 -21.99 19.60 4.31
CA ASN A 30 -23.01 20.61 4.61
C ASN A 30 -24.45 20.27 4.18
N VAL A 31 -24.75 19.00 3.92
CA VAL A 31 -26.07 18.53 3.50
C VAL A 31 -26.64 17.64 4.60
N ARG A 32 -27.98 17.58 4.78
CA ARG A 32 -28.68 16.66 5.70
C ARG A 32 -28.52 15.18 5.28
N ILE A 33 -27.30 14.73 5.03
CA ILE A 33 -26.96 13.37 4.64
C ILE A 33 -26.71 12.55 5.92
N PRO A 34 -27.27 11.34 6.04
CA PRO A 34 -26.97 10.45 7.16
C PRO A 34 -25.47 10.16 7.30
N LYS A 35 -24.93 10.16 8.53
CA LYS A 35 -23.51 9.89 8.83
C LYS A 35 -22.96 8.64 8.12
N LYS A 36 -23.74 7.56 8.08
CA LYS A 36 -23.38 6.31 7.39
C LYS A 36 -23.11 6.52 5.89
N GLN A 37 -23.97 7.27 5.20
CA GLN A 37 -23.81 7.53 3.76
C GLN A 37 -22.55 8.36 3.48
N VAL A 38 -22.20 9.30 4.37
CA VAL A 38 -20.96 10.07 4.25
C VAL A 38 -19.73 9.19 4.43
N ILE A 39 -19.77 8.25 5.39
CA ILE A 39 -18.70 7.27 5.60
C ILE A 39 -18.57 6.32 4.39
N ASP A 40 -19.68 5.87 3.81
CA ASP A 40 -19.64 5.01 2.63
C ASP A 40 -19.07 5.76 1.40
N ASP A 41 -19.44 7.04 1.20
CA ASP A 41 -18.88 7.85 0.11
C ASP A 41 -17.38 8.10 0.30
N ILE A 42 -16.90 8.39 1.52
CA ILE A 42 -15.47 8.64 1.74
C ILE A 42 -14.66 7.38 1.47
N ILE A 43 -15.10 6.23 1.95
CA ILE A 43 -14.40 4.95 1.74
C ILE A 43 -14.39 4.59 0.26
N LYS A 44 -15.52 4.72 -0.43
CA LYS A 44 -15.60 4.51 -1.88
C LYS A 44 -14.66 5.44 -2.65
N THR A 45 -14.60 6.71 -2.26
CA THR A 45 -13.68 7.70 -2.86
C THR A 45 -12.23 7.29 -2.66
N THR A 46 -11.88 6.92 -1.42
CA THR A 46 -10.53 6.50 -1.06
C THR A 46 -10.12 5.24 -1.81
N VAL A 47 -10.98 4.21 -1.90
CA VAL A 47 -10.73 3.02 -2.71
C VAL A 47 -10.53 3.38 -4.18
N ASN A 48 -11.44 4.16 -4.76
CA ASN A 48 -11.37 4.52 -6.18
C ASN A 48 -10.11 5.32 -6.53
N LYS A 49 -9.61 6.14 -5.60
CA LYS A 49 -8.35 6.86 -5.78
C LYS A 49 -7.14 5.96 -5.51
N PHE A 50 -7.05 5.36 -4.33
CA PHE A 50 -5.82 4.69 -3.92
C PHE A 50 -5.61 3.31 -4.54
N THR A 51 -6.64 2.60 -4.99
CA THR A 51 -6.44 1.31 -5.67
C THR A 51 -5.59 1.45 -6.95
N PRO A 52 -5.93 2.30 -7.94
CA PRO A 52 -5.07 2.51 -9.10
C PRO A 52 -3.75 3.19 -8.73
N GLU A 53 -3.77 4.13 -7.78
CA GLU A 53 -2.57 4.86 -7.36
C GLU A 53 -1.55 3.96 -6.65
N SER A 54 -1.99 2.89 -5.98
CA SER A 54 -1.08 1.91 -5.38
C SER A 54 -0.20 1.23 -6.42
N LYS A 55 -0.74 0.96 -7.62
CA LYS A 55 0.02 0.41 -8.75
C LYS A 55 1.09 1.40 -9.24
N ILE A 56 0.75 2.69 -9.27
CA ILE A 56 1.67 3.77 -9.64
C ILE A 56 2.77 3.91 -8.59
N ILE A 57 2.42 3.85 -7.30
CA ILE A 57 3.37 3.88 -6.18
C ILE A 57 4.36 2.71 -6.28
N ILE A 58 3.88 1.47 -6.48
CA ILE A 58 4.73 0.28 -6.65
C ILE A 58 5.72 0.48 -7.81
N THR A 59 5.22 0.92 -8.97
CA THR A 59 6.05 1.16 -10.16
C THR A 59 7.12 2.22 -9.88
N LYS A 60 6.74 3.32 -9.22
CA LYS A 60 7.67 4.41 -8.87
C LYS A 60 8.73 3.96 -7.89
N VAL A 61 8.34 3.24 -6.83
CA VAL A 61 9.27 2.68 -5.83
C VAL A 61 10.26 1.73 -6.51
N TYR A 62 9.77 0.81 -7.33
CA TYR A 62 10.61 -0.11 -8.10
C TYR A 62 11.63 0.64 -8.96
N ASN A 63 11.18 1.59 -9.80
CA ASN A 63 12.08 2.33 -10.70
C ASN A 63 13.19 3.07 -9.94
N LEU A 64 12.85 3.74 -8.84
CA LEU A 64 13.82 4.45 -8.01
C LEU A 64 14.88 3.52 -7.39
N MET A 65 14.53 2.27 -7.10
CA MET A 65 15.49 1.28 -6.61
C MET A 65 16.27 0.63 -7.75
N ALA A 66 15.62 0.34 -8.87
CA ALA A 66 16.21 -0.21 -10.08
C ALA A 66 17.32 0.70 -10.63
N ASP A 67 17.04 2.00 -10.76
CA ASP A 67 18.00 3.00 -11.23
C ASP A 67 19.29 2.98 -10.37
N ARG A 68 19.14 2.85 -9.05
CA ARG A 68 20.28 2.75 -8.13
C ARG A 68 21.04 1.45 -8.26
N THR A 69 20.33 0.33 -8.29
CA THR A 69 20.96 -0.99 -8.43
C THR A 69 21.74 -1.07 -9.73
N LEU A 70 21.17 -0.59 -10.83
CA LEU A 70 21.84 -0.57 -12.12
C LEU A 70 23.05 0.36 -12.15
N ALA A 71 23.06 1.44 -11.36
CA ALA A 71 24.22 2.32 -11.21
C ALA A 71 25.41 1.70 -10.43
N GLU A 72 25.21 0.58 -9.72
CA GLU A 72 26.31 -0.07 -8.98
C GLU A 72 27.34 -0.68 -9.95
N PRO A 73 28.65 -0.66 -9.64
CA PRO A 73 29.70 -1.18 -10.52
C PRO A 73 29.48 -2.62 -11.01
N MET A 74 28.90 -3.49 -10.16
CA MET A 74 28.61 -4.89 -10.50
C MET A 74 27.62 -5.01 -11.68
N PHE A 75 26.71 -4.05 -11.86
CA PHE A 75 25.67 -4.10 -12.90
C PHE A 75 26.02 -3.27 -14.16
N GLN A 76 27.17 -2.60 -14.18
CA GLN A 76 27.61 -1.79 -15.33
C GLN A 76 28.02 -2.63 -16.55
N ASN A 77 28.31 -3.93 -16.38
CA ASN A 77 28.53 -4.82 -17.52
C ASN A 77 27.19 -5.36 -18.07
N ALA A 78 27.13 -5.53 -19.39
CA ALA A 78 25.90 -5.90 -20.09
C ALA A 78 25.28 -7.23 -19.62
N ASN A 79 26.11 -8.21 -19.24
CA ASN A 79 25.63 -9.52 -18.81
C ASN A 79 24.87 -9.44 -17.47
N ASN A 80 25.44 -8.72 -16.49
CA ASN A 80 24.83 -8.55 -15.18
C ASN A 80 23.59 -7.65 -15.26
N GLY A 81 23.63 -6.59 -16.07
CA GLY A 81 22.45 -5.76 -16.34
C GLY A 81 21.31 -6.57 -16.98
N ALA A 82 21.61 -7.43 -17.95
CA ALA A 82 20.61 -8.33 -18.53
C ALA A 82 20.07 -9.35 -17.52
N ALA A 83 20.91 -9.86 -16.61
CA ALA A 83 20.47 -10.73 -15.53
C ALA A 83 19.52 -10.02 -14.55
N PHE A 84 19.77 -8.74 -14.24
CA PHE A 84 18.88 -7.92 -13.43
C PHE A 84 17.49 -7.82 -14.06
N TYR A 85 17.39 -7.44 -15.33
CA TYR A 85 16.09 -7.32 -16.01
C TYR A 85 15.34 -8.65 -16.12
N LYS A 86 16.06 -9.77 -16.26
CA LYS A 86 15.45 -11.11 -16.31
C LYS A 86 14.75 -11.52 -15.02
N MET A 87 15.10 -10.93 -13.87
CA MET A 87 14.38 -11.20 -12.62
C MET A 87 12.93 -10.72 -12.68
N ASP A 88 12.64 -9.67 -13.45
CA ASP A 88 11.30 -9.10 -13.62
C ASP A 88 10.59 -8.80 -12.28
N VAL A 89 11.35 -8.24 -11.33
CA VAL A 89 10.88 -7.95 -9.96
C VAL A 89 9.69 -6.99 -9.97
N GLU A 90 9.58 -6.10 -10.96
CA GLU A 90 8.41 -5.22 -11.09
C GLU A 90 7.12 -6.02 -11.33
N ARG A 91 7.16 -7.04 -12.20
CA ARG A 91 6.03 -7.93 -12.43
C ARG A 91 5.73 -8.75 -11.18
N GLU A 92 6.75 -9.33 -10.54
CA GLU A 92 6.57 -10.09 -9.28
C GLU A 92 5.86 -9.23 -8.23
N LEU A 93 6.27 -7.96 -8.05
CA LEU A 93 5.64 -7.01 -7.13
C LEU A 93 4.19 -6.71 -7.52
N LYS A 94 3.90 -6.49 -8.80
CA LYS A 94 2.53 -6.21 -9.27
C LYS A 94 1.61 -7.42 -9.08
N GLU A 95 2.11 -8.64 -9.26
CA GLU A 95 1.32 -9.88 -9.08
C GLU A 95 0.97 -10.13 -7.60
N LYS A 96 1.73 -9.58 -6.65
CA LYS A 96 1.42 -9.64 -5.21
C LYS A 96 0.16 -8.86 -4.82
N PHE A 97 -0.35 -7.99 -5.70
CA PHE A 97 -1.49 -7.12 -5.42
C PHE A 97 -2.54 -7.23 -6.54
N ASN A 98 -3.81 -7.31 -6.14
CA ASN A 98 -4.94 -7.10 -7.05
C ASN A 98 -5.41 -5.63 -6.93
N PHE A 99 -5.37 -4.92 -8.06
CA PHE A 99 -5.77 -3.52 -8.22
C PHE A 99 -7.18 -3.35 -8.82
N GLU A 100 -7.98 -4.40 -8.87
CA GLU A 100 -9.37 -4.31 -9.25
C GLU A 100 -10.16 -3.58 -8.18
N ILE A 101 -11.00 -2.64 -8.63
CA ILE A 101 -11.97 -1.95 -7.79
C ILE A 101 -13.25 -2.79 -7.80
N PRO A 102 -13.71 -3.30 -6.65
CA PRO A 102 -14.95 -4.06 -6.60
C PRO A 102 -16.14 -3.12 -6.86
N SER A 103 -17.16 -3.65 -7.53
CA SER A 103 -18.39 -2.88 -7.84
C SER A 103 -19.17 -2.48 -6.59
N LYS A 104 -18.99 -3.22 -5.48
CA LYS A 104 -19.53 -2.95 -4.16
C LYS A 104 -18.46 -3.22 -3.10
N ILE A 105 -18.42 -2.37 -2.08
CA ILE A 105 -17.57 -2.55 -0.91
C ILE A 105 -18.42 -3.20 0.17
N GLU A 106 -18.22 -4.50 0.41
CA GLU A 106 -18.92 -5.25 1.45
C GLU A 106 -18.01 -5.36 2.68
N TYR A 107 -18.40 -4.70 3.78
CA TYR A 107 -17.56 -4.60 4.98
C TYR A 107 -17.37 -5.94 5.68
N GLU A 108 -18.42 -6.76 5.77
CA GLU A 108 -18.35 -8.11 6.37
C GLU A 108 -17.40 -9.02 5.59
N GLU A 109 -17.46 -8.94 4.25
CA GLU A 109 -16.53 -9.66 3.40
C GLU A 109 -15.10 -9.15 3.56
N SER A 110 -14.93 -7.83 3.66
CA SER A 110 -13.61 -7.22 3.87
C SER A 110 -13.00 -7.64 5.21
N GLU A 111 -13.81 -7.68 6.26
CA GLU A 111 -13.40 -8.15 7.58
C GLU A 111 -13.00 -9.63 7.55
N ARG A 112 -13.83 -10.49 6.93
CA ARG A 112 -13.53 -11.92 6.76
C ARG A 112 -12.19 -12.12 6.06
N LYS A 113 -11.96 -11.41 4.94
CA LYS A 113 -10.72 -11.49 4.16
C LYS A 113 -9.51 -11.01 4.94
N ILE A 114 -9.63 -9.90 5.66
CA ILE A 114 -8.56 -9.41 6.55
C ILE A 114 -8.22 -10.46 7.61
N ASN A 115 -9.22 -11.07 8.24
CA ASN A 115 -8.99 -12.12 9.24
C ASN A 115 -8.34 -13.38 8.65
N GLU A 116 -8.71 -13.77 7.42
CA GLU A 116 -8.03 -14.86 6.69
C GLU A 116 -6.55 -14.53 6.47
N TRP A 117 -6.23 -13.31 6.03
CA TRP A 117 -4.86 -12.87 5.79
C TRP A 117 -4.04 -12.71 7.08
N ILE A 118 -4.65 -12.31 8.20
CA ILE A 118 -4.01 -12.30 9.52
C ILE A 118 -3.64 -13.74 9.93
N LYS A 119 -4.59 -14.68 9.84
CA LYS A 119 -4.35 -16.10 10.19
C LYS A 119 -3.26 -16.73 9.32
N ALA A 120 -3.18 -16.34 8.06
CA ALA A 120 -2.12 -16.77 7.14
C ALA A 120 -0.77 -16.08 7.38
N GLY A 121 -0.70 -15.10 8.29
CA GLY A 121 0.51 -14.30 8.54
C GLY A 121 0.92 -13.40 7.38
N ILE A 122 -0.03 -13.05 6.51
CA ILE A 122 0.17 -12.13 5.38
C ILE A 122 -0.03 -10.69 5.84
N ILE A 123 -0.99 -10.45 6.74
CA ILE A 123 -1.28 -9.12 7.30
C ILE A 123 -0.96 -9.08 8.78
N THR A 124 -0.46 -7.92 9.24
CA THR A 124 -0.39 -7.56 10.65
C THR A 124 -1.06 -6.20 10.86
N ILE A 125 -1.70 -6.02 12.01
CA ILE A 125 -2.39 -4.78 12.37
C ILE A 125 -1.79 -4.23 13.66
N ILE A 126 -1.26 -3.01 13.62
CA ILE A 126 -0.71 -2.32 14.80
C ILE A 126 -1.25 -0.89 14.80
N GLY A 127 -1.99 -0.51 15.85
CA GLY A 127 -2.48 0.87 16.02
C GLY A 127 -3.36 1.38 14.87
N GLY A 128 -4.12 0.51 14.20
CA GLY A 128 -4.95 0.88 13.03
C GLY A 128 -4.21 0.84 11.69
N VAL A 129 -2.90 0.59 11.69
CA VAL A 129 -2.09 0.41 10.48
C VAL A 129 -2.11 -1.06 10.07
N ILE A 130 -2.52 -1.32 8.83
CA ILE A 130 -2.46 -2.64 8.19
C ILE A 130 -1.19 -2.76 7.35
N SER A 131 -0.27 -3.64 7.76
CA SER A 131 0.98 -3.97 7.07
C SER A 131 0.88 -5.29 6.32
N ILE A 132 1.62 -5.46 5.21
CA ILE A 132 1.56 -6.64 4.33
C ILE A 132 2.95 -7.28 4.19
N SER A 133 3.04 -8.59 4.41
CA SER A 133 4.26 -9.37 4.15
C SER A 133 4.25 -9.94 2.73
N LEU A 134 5.09 -9.39 1.85
CA LEU A 134 5.15 -9.81 0.43
C LEU A 134 5.75 -11.20 0.21
N LYS A 135 6.55 -11.70 1.15
CA LYS A 135 7.13 -13.06 1.09
C LYS A 135 6.07 -14.16 1.01
N LYS A 136 4.97 -13.98 1.74
CA LYS A 136 3.92 -14.99 1.93
C LYS A 136 2.62 -14.65 1.22
N ALA A 137 2.53 -13.47 0.61
CA ALA A 137 1.30 -12.97 0.02
C ALA A 137 0.90 -13.76 -1.24
N SER A 138 -0.29 -14.37 -1.19
CA SER A 138 -1.21 -14.52 -2.33
C SER A 138 -1.72 -13.14 -2.74
N PRO A 139 -2.17 -12.88 -4.00
CA PRO A 139 -2.53 -11.54 -4.43
C PRO A 139 -3.48 -10.84 -3.46
N ILE A 140 -3.00 -9.74 -2.84
CA ILE A 140 -3.78 -8.95 -1.88
C ILE A 140 -4.69 -8.00 -2.63
N ILE A 141 -5.99 -8.06 -2.35
CA ILE A 141 -6.96 -7.15 -2.96
C ILE A 141 -6.86 -5.78 -2.27
N VAL A 142 -6.22 -4.82 -2.92
CA VAL A 142 -5.90 -3.50 -2.36
C VAL A 142 -7.16 -2.76 -1.89
N ALA A 143 -8.23 -2.82 -2.70
CA ALA A 143 -9.51 -2.21 -2.35
C ALA A 143 -10.11 -2.75 -1.05
N VAL A 144 -9.99 -4.07 -0.82
CA VAL A 144 -10.48 -4.73 0.40
C VAL A 144 -9.71 -4.25 1.61
N VAL A 145 -8.38 -4.11 1.50
CA VAL A 145 -7.55 -3.62 2.61
C VAL A 145 -7.88 -2.16 2.94
N ILE A 146 -7.94 -1.29 1.93
CA ILE A 146 -8.27 0.14 2.12
C ILE A 146 -9.65 0.33 2.75
N ALA A 147 -10.65 -0.46 2.33
CA ALA A 147 -11.98 -0.42 2.92
C ALA A 147 -11.97 -0.93 4.37
N GLY A 148 -11.28 -2.04 4.63
CA GLY A 148 -11.26 -2.68 5.94
C GLY A 148 -10.51 -1.91 7.02
N ILE A 149 -9.68 -0.90 6.68
CA ILE A 149 -9.09 0.02 7.66
C ILE A 149 -10.18 0.70 8.51
N MET A 150 -11.33 1.07 7.92
CA MET A 150 -12.43 1.64 8.68
C MET A 150 -12.99 0.65 9.71
N THR A 151 -13.08 -0.64 9.36
CA THR A 151 -13.52 -1.69 10.30
C THR A 151 -12.56 -1.81 11.48
N VAL A 152 -11.25 -1.73 11.24
CA VAL A 152 -10.22 -1.75 12.29
C VAL A 152 -10.37 -0.54 13.22
N ILE A 153 -10.53 0.66 12.68
CA ILE A 153 -10.73 1.88 13.45
C ILE A 153 -11.98 1.77 14.33
N ASN A 154 -13.11 1.32 13.77
CA ASN A 154 -14.36 1.21 14.51
C ASN A 154 -14.28 0.20 15.67
N LYS A 155 -13.61 -0.96 15.47
CA LYS A 155 -13.41 -1.96 16.54
C LYS A 155 -12.56 -1.42 17.69
N ASN A 156 -11.52 -0.65 17.38
CA ASN A 156 -10.68 -0.03 18.42
C ASN A 156 -11.46 1.03 19.24
N LYS A 157 -12.58 1.52 18.71
CA LYS A 157 -13.40 2.59 19.29
C LYS A 157 -14.67 2.12 20.00
N GLU A 158 -14.95 0.82 20.07
CA GLU A 158 -16.12 0.25 20.79
C GLU A 158 -16.22 0.67 22.28
N ASN A 159 -15.23 1.39 22.81
CA ASN A 159 -15.21 1.93 24.18
C ASN A 159 -15.45 3.43 24.36
N ASN A 160 -15.66 4.30 23.33
CA ASN A 160 -15.85 5.74 23.59
C ASN A 160 -16.76 6.56 22.62
N LYS A 161 -17.40 7.56 23.24
CA LYS A 161 -18.37 8.62 22.81
C LYS A 161 -18.53 9.00 21.33
N LYS A 162 -19.74 9.50 21.01
CA LYS A 162 -20.16 10.20 19.76
C LYS A 162 -19.02 11.03 19.14
N GLU A 163 -18.33 10.44 18.18
CA GLU A 163 -17.23 11.09 17.50
C GLU A 163 -17.70 12.03 16.40
N ASP A 164 -17.04 13.19 16.33
CA ASP A 164 -17.09 14.12 15.20
C ASP A 164 -16.71 13.35 13.93
N LEU A 165 -17.58 13.42 12.93
CA LEU A 165 -17.39 12.77 11.63
C LEU A 165 -16.10 13.24 10.96
N THR A 166 -15.72 14.51 11.15
CA THR A 166 -14.47 15.06 10.60
C THR A 166 -13.25 14.39 11.23
N ALA A 167 -13.26 14.16 12.54
CA ALA A 167 -12.18 13.47 13.24
C ALA A 167 -12.03 12.02 12.75
N LEU A 168 -13.15 11.30 12.61
CA LEU A 168 -13.15 9.94 12.09
C LEU A 168 -12.57 9.84 10.67
N VAL A 169 -12.93 10.77 9.78
CA VAL A 169 -12.41 10.81 8.41
C VAL A 169 -10.92 11.09 8.39
N LYS A 170 -10.43 12.03 9.21
CA LYS A 170 -9.00 12.32 9.32
C LYS A 170 -8.21 11.12 9.79
N GLU A 171 -8.68 10.43 10.82
CA GLU A 171 -8.04 9.21 11.32
C GLU A 171 -8.02 8.12 10.26
N TYR A 172 -9.13 7.91 9.55
CA TYR A 172 -9.19 6.96 8.45
C TYR A 172 -8.15 7.24 7.36
N LEU A 173 -8.07 8.47 6.87
CA LEU A 173 -7.11 8.85 5.83
C LEU A 173 -5.66 8.76 6.31
N GLU A 174 -5.41 9.05 7.58
CA GLU A 174 -4.08 8.87 8.19
C GLU A 174 -3.72 7.39 8.30
N SER A 175 -4.63 6.52 8.76
CA SER A 175 -4.39 5.07 8.78
C SER A 175 -4.14 4.50 7.38
N VAL A 176 -4.88 4.97 6.36
CA VAL A 176 -4.64 4.61 4.96
C VAL A 176 -3.24 5.02 4.51
N LYS A 177 -2.82 6.25 4.81
CA LYS A 177 -1.47 6.74 4.51
C LYS A 177 -0.41 5.86 5.17
N GLN A 178 -0.52 5.61 6.47
CA GLN A 178 0.45 4.81 7.21
C GLN A 178 0.51 3.37 6.69
N SER A 179 -0.64 2.78 6.34
CA SER A 179 -0.69 1.48 5.67
C SER A 179 0.06 1.47 4.34
N LEU A 180 -0.20 2.43 3.46
CA LEU A 180 0.49 2.53 2.17
C LEU A 180 2.00 2.71 2.35
N LEU A 181 2.44 3.52 3.33
CA LEU A 181 3.85 3.69 3.64
C LEU A 181 4.49 2.41 4.17
N SER A 182 3.76 1.64 4.99
CA SER A 182 4.22 0.31 5.40
C SER A 182 4.35 -0.63 4.20
N TRP A 183 3.46 -0.55 3.21
CA TRP A 183 3.59 -1.38 2.00
C TRP A 183 4.79 -0.96 1.16
N VAL A 184 5.09 0.34 1.07
CA VAL A 184 6.31 0.86 0.44
C VAL A 184 7.56 0.26 1.07
N ASP A 185 7.60 0.19 2.40
CA ASP A 185 8.71 -0.44 3.13
C ASP A 185 8.82 -1.93 2.80
N SER A 186 7.72 -2.66 2.80
CA SER A 186 7.71 -4.09 2.43
C SER A 186 8.09 -4.35 0.97
N ILE A 187 7.74 -3.44 0.05
CA ILE A 187 8.19 -3.49 -1.36
C ILE A 187 9.71 -3.31 -1.44
N ALA A 188 10.26 -2.35 -0.70
CA ALA A 188 11.69 -2.10 -0.68
C ALA A 188 12.46 -3.30 -0.11
N GLU A 189 11.98 -3.88 1.00
CA GLU A 189 12.54 -5.09 1.60
C GLU A 189 12.55 -6.26 0.61
N TYR A 190 11.41 -6.55 -0.04
CA TYR A 190 11.31 -7.63 -1.02
C TYR A 190 12.25 -7.43 -2.20
N TYR A 191 12.31 -6.20 -2.73
CA TYR A 191 13.22 -5.86 -3.81
C TYR A 191 14.68 -6.09 -3.43
N ASP A 192 15.10 -5.59 -2.26
CA ASP A 192 16.48 -5.71 -1.79
C ASP A 192 16.87 -7.17 -1.59
N GLU A 193 15.95 -8.02 -1.14
CA GLU A 193 16.17 -9.47 -1.06
C GLU A 193 16.43 -10.09 -2.44
N ARG A 194 15.58 -9.81 -3.43
CA ARG A 194 15.75 -10.32 -4.81
C ARG A 194 17.06 -9.86 -5.43
N VAL A 195 17.43 -8.61 -5.24
CA VAL A 195 18.71 -8.08 -5.73
C VAL A 195 19.90 -8.75 -5.03
N ASN A 196 19.82 -8.97 -3.71
CA ASN A 196 20.88 -9.63 -2.96
C ASN A 196 21.05 -11.10 -3.35
N GLU A 197 19.95 -11.81 -3.65
CA GLU A 197 20.00 -13.16 -4.23
C GLU A 197 20.76 -13.15 -5.56
N LEU A 198 20.41 -12.24 -6.48
CA LEU A 198 21.11 -12.11 -7.75
C LEU A 198 22.60 -11.78 -7.58
N LYS A 199 22.95 -10.84 -6.69
CA LYS A 199 24.36 -10.49 -6.43
C LYS A 199 25.17 -11.73 -6.02
N LYS A 200 24.64 -12.55 -5.11
CA LYS A 200 25.29 -13.81 -4.69
C LYS A 200 25.45 -14.79 -5.85
N GLU A 201 24.43 -14.94 -6.71
CA GLU A 201 24.52 -15.79 -7.89
C GLU A 201 25.59 -15.33 -8.87
N LEU A 202 25.71 -14.01 -9.08
CA LEU A 202 26.72 -13.43 -9.98
C LEU A 202 28.13 -13.56 -9.42
N GLU A 203 28.32 -13.36 -8.11
CA GLU A 203 29.62 -13.55 -7.44
C GLU A 203 30.09 -15.01 -7.52
N ASN A 204 29.18 -15.98 -7.35
CA ASN A 204 29.51 -17.40 -7.43
C ASN A 204 29.85 -17.86 -8.85
N LYS A 205 29.35 -17.18 -9.89
CA LYS A 205 29.69 -17.47 -11.30
C LYS A 205 31.04 -16.89 -11.74
N ASN A 206 31.55 -15.90 -11.01
CA ASN A 206 32.83 -15.23 -11.30
C ASN A 206 34.01 -15.80 -10.49
N LYS A 207 33.78 -16.85 -9.69
CA LYS A 207 34.81 -17.65 -8.99
C LYS A 207 35.12 -18.90 -9.81
#